data_AF-K9PXP6-F1
#
_entry.id   AF-K9PXP6-F1
#
_cell.length_a   1.000
_cell.length_b   1.000
_cell.length_c   1.000
_cell.angle_alpha   90.00
_cell.angle_beta   90.00
_cell.angle_gamma   90.00
#
_symmetry.space_group_name_H-M   'P 1'
#
loop_
_entity.id
_entity.type
_entity.pdbx_description
1 polymer ?
#
loop_
_entity_poly.entity_id
_entity_poly.type
_entity_poly.pdbx_seq_one_letter_code
_entity_poly.pdbx_strand_id
1 'polypeptide(L)'
;MIKLGLLWTGYLILSFVIFLLASFTINGWIVYIFVLLPLYGLILLFGWLRLLKHRNERAQFSHGRWLTVIVLQIAVLLTSPGNCYMANQGARCYSNFQILFDNVPQSGMVLNAPHWIIVEDSFYGFVLAYCVALIIGVWSTKFKTDRENNLDLE
;
A
#
# COMPACT_ATOMS: atom_id res chain seq x y z
N MET A 1 -19.16 -3.20 14.62
CA MET A 1 -17.73 -3.60 14.54
C MET A 1 -17.40 -4.51 13.36
N ILE A 2 -18.24 -5.47 12.99
CA ILE A 2 -18.03 -6.28 11.77
C ILE A 2 -17.84 -5.39 10.53
N LYS A 3 -18.58 -4.27 10.44
CA LYS A 3 -18.40 -3.24 9.41
C LYS A 3 -16.96 -2.73 9.30
N LEU A 4 -16.25 -2.57 10.42
CA LEU A 4 -14.87 -2.10 10.41
C LEU A 4 -13.90 -3.18 9.92
N GLY A 5 -14.03 -4.40 10.42
CA GLY A 5 -13.23 -5.54 9.92
C GLY A 5 -13.43 -5.75 8.42
N LEU A 6 -14.66 -5.63 7.94
CA LEU A 6 -14.99 -5.66 6.51
C LEU A 6 -14.37 -4.48 5.75
N LEU A 7 -14.37 -3.27 6.31
CA LEU A 7 -13.77 -2.10 5.67
C LEU A 7 -12.24 -2.26 5.54
N TRP A 8 -11.56 -2.74 6.58
CA TRP A 8 -10.14 -3.09 6.51
C TRP A 8 -9.86 -4.20 5.48
N THR A 9 -10.69 -5.24 5.46
CA THR A 9 -10.58 -6.33 4.49
C THR A 9 -10.75 -5.81 3.07
N GLY A 10 -11.78 -5.00 2.83
CA GLY A 10 -12.03 -4.36 1.54
C GLY A 10 -10.87 -3.46 1.11
N TYR A 11 -10.35 -2.63 2.03
CA TYR A 11 -9.20 -1.77 1.76
C TYR A 11 -7.96 -2.58 1.34
N LEU A 12 -7.62 -3.65 2.06
CA LEU A 12 -6.42 -4.44 1.77
C LEU A 12 -6.56 -5.22 0.45
N ILE A 13 -7.72 -5.81 0.19
CA ILE A 13 -8.01 -6.49 -1.09
C ILE A 13 -7.93 -5.49 -2.24
N LEU A 14 -8.62 -4.35 -2.13
CA LEU A 14 -8.62 -3.33 -3.17
C LEU A 14 -7.21 -2.78 -3.41
N SER A 15 -6.47 -2.50 -2.34
CA SER A 15 -5.09 -2.03 -2.43
C SER A 15 -4.19 -3.03 -3.12
N PHE A 16 -4.34 -4.33 -2.81
CA PHE A 16 -3.58 -5.39 -3.45
C PHE A 16 -3.86 -5.49 -4.94
N VAL A 17 -5.14 -5.45 -5.32
CA VAL A 17 -5.57 -5.46 -6.73
C VAL A 17 -5.01 -4.24 -7.48
N ILE A 18 -5.08 -3.06 -6.89
CA ILE A 18 -4.53 -1.83 -7.49
C ILE A 18 -3.01 -1.96 -7.70
N PHE A 19 -2.27 -2.50 -6.73
CA PHE A 19 -0.84 -2.74 -6.89
C PHE A 19 -0.53 -3.70 -8.04
N LEU A 20 -1.27 -4.81 -8.14
CA LEU A 20 -1.10 -5.76 -9.24
C LEU A 20 -1.39 -5.14 -10.61
N LEU A 21 -2.46 -4.35 -10.71
CA LEU A 21 -2.83 -3.67 -11.96
C LEU A 21 -1.84 -2.57 -12.33
N ALA A 22 -1.20 -1.92 -11.36
CA ALA A 22 -0.24 -0.85 -11.60
C ALA A 22 1.15 -1.37 -11.99
N SER A 23 1.49 -2.64 -11.76
CA SER A 23 2.77 -3.20 -12.20
C SER A 23 2.54 -4.14 -13.37
N PHE A 24 3.05 -3.82 -14.55
CA PHE A 24 3.01 -4.73 -15.72
C PHE A 24 4.28 -5.57 -15.84
N THR A 25 4.91 -5.88 -14.71
CA THR A 25 6.25 -6.47 -14.69
C THR A 25 6.35 -7.60 -13.66
N ILE A 26 7.09 -8.64 -14.01
CA ILE A 26 7.32 -9.82 -13.15
C ILE A 26 7.95 -9.40 -11.83
N ASN A 27 8.88 -8.44 -11.84
CA ASN A 27 9.57 -7.98 -10.63
C ASN A 27 8.60 -7.33 -9.63
N GLY A 28 7.73 -6.42 -10.08
CA GLY A 28 6.73 -5.82 -9.19
C GLY A 28 5.72 -6.86 -8.67
N TRP A 29 5.32 -7.83 -9.51
CA TRP A 29 4.45 -8.93 -9.06
C TRP A 29 5.10 -9.81 -8.00
N ILE A 30 6.40 -10.11 -8.13
CA ILE A 30 7.13 -10.87 -7.10
C ILE A 30 7.07 -10.12 -5.76
N VAL A 31 7.35 -8.81 -5.76
CA VAL A 31 7.29 -8.01 -4.53
C VAL A 31 5.88 -8.03 -3.95
N TYR A 32 4.84 -7.85 -4.76
CA TYR A 32 3.48 -7.81 -4.25
C TYR A 32 3.01 -9.17 -3.74
N ILE A 33 3.26 -10.26 -4.47
CA ILE A 33 2.81 -11.60 -4.09
C ILE A 33 3.62 -12.15 -2.92
N PHE A 34 4.94 -11.99 -2.89
CA PHE A 34 5.78 -12.60 -1.87
C PHE A 34 6.03 -11.72 -0.64
N VAL A 35 5.78 -10.41 -0.73
CA VAL A 35 5.98 -9.48 0.40
C VAL A 35 4.64 -8.90 0.87
N LEU A 36 3.88 -8.25 -0.01
CA LEU A 36 2.65 -7.56 0.41
C LEU A 36 1.53 -8.53 0.78
N LEU A 37 1.32 -9.60 0.00
CA LEU A 37 0.25 -10.56 0.27
C LEU A 37 0.39 -11.24 1.64
N PRO A 38 1.54 -11.82 2.03
CA PRO A 38 1.68 -12.40 3.37
C PRO A 38 1.57 -11.33 4.47
N LEU A 39 2.10 -10.13 4.24
CA LEU A 39 1.93 -9.03 5.19
C LEU A 39 0.46 -8.66 5.40
N TYR A 40 -0.32 -8.54 4.32
CA TYR A 40 -1.75 -8.25 4.39
C TYR A 40 -2.51 -9.37 5.09
N GLY A 41 -2.15 -10.62 4.81
CA GLY A 41 -2.69 -11.78 5.52
C GLY A 41 -2.47 -11.71 7.03
N LEU A 42 -1.25 -11.37 7.46
CA LEU A 42 -0.92 -11.20 8.88
C LEU A 42 -1.69 -10.03 9.50
N ILE A 43 -1.72 -8.87 8.84
CA ILE A 43 -2.44 -7.69 9.32
C ILE A 43 -3.94 -7.98 9.46
N LEU A 44 -4.53 -8.68 8.49
CA LEU A 44 -5.92 -9.10 8.57
C LEU A 44 -6.16 -10.04 9.73
N LEU A 45 -5.33 -11.08 9.87
CA LEU A 45 -5.46 -12.06 10.93
C LEU A 45 -5.39 -11.40 12.31
N PHE A 46 -4.35 -10.60 12.58
CA PHE A 46 -4.19 -9.89 13.85
C PHE A 46 -5.26 -8.82 14.06
N GLY A 47 -5.65 -8.09 13.00
CA GLY A 47 -6.70 -7.10 13.04
C GLY A 47 -8.05 -7.70 13.43
N TRP A 48 -8.42 -8.83 12.82
CA TRP A 48 -9.64 -9.57 13.14
C TRP A 48 -9.61 -10.14 14.57
N LEU A 49 -8.48 -10.73 15.01
CA LEU A 49 -8.35 -11.21 16.39
C LEU A 49 -8.55 -10.07 17.41
N ARG A 50 -7.97 -8.90 17.15
CA ARG A 50 -8.11 -7.72 18.02
C ARG A 50 -9.54 -7.18 18.03
N LEU A 51 -10.18 -7.11 16.86
CA LEU A 51 -11.60 -6.73 16.73
C LEU A 51 -12.53 -7.70 17.47
N LEU A 52 -12.28 -9.01 17.38
CA LEU A 52 -13.08 -10.02 18.09
C LEU A 52 -12.91 -9.92 19.61
N LYS A 53 -11.68 -9.67 20.08
CA LYS A 53 -11.39 -9.48 21.51
C LYS A 53 -12.12 -8.26 22.10
N HIS A 54 -12.18 -7.15 21.36
CA HIS A 54 -12.75 -5.88 21.81
C HIS A 54 -14.14 -5.61 21.19
N ARG A 55 -14.97 -6.66 21.01
CA ARG A 55 -16.22 -6.60 20.23
C ARG A 55 -17.27 -5.55 20.65
N ASN A 56 -17.14 -4.97 21.84
CA ASN A 56 -18.05 -3.99 22.41
C ASN A 56 -17.46 -2.56 22.47
N GLU A 57 -16.25 -2.36 21.94
CA GLU A 57 -15.54 -1.07 22.00
C GLU A 57 -15.55 -0.37 20.64
N ARG A 58 -15.63 0.96 20.63
CA ARG A 58 -15.52 1.72 19.38
C ARG A 58 -14.05 1.91 19.02
N ALA A 59 -13.70 1.58 17.80
CA ALA A 59 -12.38 1.86 17.25
C ALA A 59 -12.27 3.34 16.88
N GLN A 60 -11.21 4.00 17.36
CA GLN A 60 -10.85 5.35 16.98
C GLN A 60 -9.62 5.34 16.07
N PHE A 61 -9.76 6.01 14.92
CA PHE A 61 -8.73 6.10 13.89
C PHE A 61 -7.93 7.39 14.04
N SER A 62 -6.60 7.25 13.97
CA SER A 62 -5.74 8.40 13.77
C SER A 62 -5.71 8.75 12.28
N HIS A 63 -6.44 9.80 11.90
CA HIS A 63 -6.52 10.29 10.52
C HIS A 63 -5.12 10.58 9.94
N GLY A 64 -4.22 11.17 10.73
CA GLY A 64 -2.86 11.47 10.29
C GLY A 64 -2.05 10.22 9.89
N ARG A 65 -2.15 9.13 10.66
CA ARG A 65 -1.43 7.89 10.34
C ARG A 65 -1.97 7.22 9.07
N TRP A 66 -3.29 7.20 8.91
CA TRP A 66 -3.92 6.66 7.70
C TRP A 66 -3.65 7.52 6.47
N LEU A 67 -3.56 8.85 6.62
CA LEU A 67 -3.13 9.72 5.54
C LEU A 67 -1.72 9.37 5.07
N THR A 68 -0.78 9.12 5.99
CA THR A 68 0.58 8.66 5.64
C THR A 68 0.56 7.34 4.87
N VAL A 69 -0.28 6.37 5.27
CA VAL A 69 -0.44 5.10 4.56
C VAL A 69 -0.91 5.32 3.12
N ILE A 70 -1.92 6.18 2.92
CA ILE A 70 -2.44 6.47 1.57
C ILE A 70 -1.42 7.21 0.71
N VAL A 71 -0.71 8.20 1.27
CA VAL A 71 0.35 8.92 0.55
C VAL A 71 1.46 7.97 0.12
N LEU A 72 1.90 7.07 1.01
CA LEU A 72 2.92 6.07 0.68
C LEU A 72 2.41 5.05 -0.34
N GLN A 73 1.14 4.65 -0.27
CA GLN A 73 0.53 3.78 -1.28
C GLN A 73 0.60 4.41 -2.67
N ILE A 74 0.26 5.70 -2.79
CA ILE A 74 0.36 6.44 -4.05
C ILE A 74 1.83 6.53 -4.50
N ALA A 75 2.76 6.82 -3.60
CA ALA A 75 4.19 6.87 -3.93
C ALA A 75 4.71 5.51 -4.46
N VAL A 76 4.29 4.39 -3.86
CA VAL A 76 4.61 3.05 -4.36
C VAL A 76 4.02 2.84 -5.75
N LEU A 77 2.76 3.23 -5.99
CA LEU A 77 2.15 3.09 -7.32
C LEU A 77 2.88 3.90 -8.39
N LEU A 78 3.34 5.11 -8.07
CA LEU A 78 4.07 5.97 -8.99
C LEU A 78 5.50 5.46 -9.26
N THR A 79 6.18 4.96 -8.24
CA THR A 79 7.54 4.41 -8.37
C THR A 79 7.57 2.97 -8.88
N SER A 80 6.41 2.29 -8.91
CA SER A 80 6.26 0.93 -9.41
C SER A 80 6.74 0.81 -10.86
N PRO A 81 7.43 -0.30 -11.21
CA PRO A 81 7.86 -0.57 -12.57
C PRO A 81 6.64 -0.76 -13.48
N GLY A 82 6.48 0.14 -14.45
CA GLY A 82 5.34 0.18 -15.38
C GLY A 82 5.66 -0.40 -16.75
N ASN A 83 6.82 -0.05 -17.33
CA ASN A 83 7.28 -0.59 -18.61
C ASN A 83 8.73 -1.08 -18.53
N CYS A 84 8.93 -2.39 -18.73
CA CYS A 84 10.24 -3.05 -18.78
C CYS A 84 10.58 -3.59 -20.20
N TYR A 85 9.99 -3.04 -21.27
CA TYR A 85 10.21 -3.56 -22.62
C TYR A 85 11.69 -3.46 -23.02
N MET A 86 12.27 -4.59 -23.45
CA MET A 86 13.71 -4.75 -23.73
C MET A 86 14.68 -4.55 -22.54
N ALA A 87 14.16 -4.42 -21.31
CA ALA A 87 15.01 -4.50 -20.13
C ALA A 87 15.52 -5.93 -19.98
N ASN A 88 16.84 -6.12 -20.09
CA ASN A 88 17.48 -7.38 -19.71
C ASN A 88 17.23 -7.67 -18.22
N GLN A 89 17.37 -8.91 -17.78
CA GLN A 89 17.28 -9.24 -16.35
C GLN A 89 18.24 -8.35 -15.54
N GLY A 90 17.71 -7.55 -14.61
CA GLY A 90 18.48 -6.59 -13.81
C GLY A 90 18.64 -5.19 -14.41
N ALA A 91 18.13 -4.94 -15.62
CA ALA A 91 18.05 -3.60 -16.19
C ALA A 91 16.88 -2.82 -15.57
N ARG A 92 17.02 -1.49 -15.54
CA ARG A 92 16.01 -0.59 -14.98
C ARG A 92 14.77 -0.54 -15.87
N CYS A 93 13.62 -0.35 -15.24
CA CYS A 93 12.34 -0.22 -15.91
C CYS A 93 11.80 1.18 -15.69
N TYR A 94 11.05 1.69 -16.67
CA TYR A 94 10.37 2.96 -16.53
C TYR A 94 9.29 2.85 -15.45
N SER A 95 9.29 3.82 -14.54
CA SER A 95 8.29 3.93 -13.49
C SER A 95 6.95 4.41 -14.06
N ASN A 96 5.84 4.11 -13.36
CA ASN A 96 4.53 4.68 -13.70
C ASN A 96 4.52 6.22 -13.66
N PHE A 97 5.40 6.82 -12.87
CA PHE A 97 5.58 8.27 -12.85
C PHE A 97 6.03 8.80 -14.23
N GLN A 98 7.04 8.17 -14.84
CA GLN A 98 7.51 8.57 -16.18
C GLN A 98 6.45 8.29 -17.26
N ILE A 99 5.67 7.22 -17.13
CA ILE A 99 4.55 6.94 -18.02
C ILE A 99 3.51 8.07 -17.97
N LEU A 100 3.23 8.59 -16.77
CA LEU A 100 2.22 9.63 -16.57
C LEU A 100 2.70 11.02 -17.02
N PHE A 101 3.97 11.36 -16.77
CA PHE A 101 4.48 12.73 -16.95
C PHE A 101 5.40 12.92 -18.15
N ASP A 102 6.08 11.88 -18.62
CA ASP A 102 7.09 11.95 -19.68
C ASP A 102 6.63 11.24 -20.97
N ASN A 103 5.33 10.97 -21.08
CA ASN A 103 4.66 10.30 -22.21
C ASN A 103 5.32 8.97 -22.64
N VAL A 104 5.96 8.27 -21.70
CA VAL A 104 6.52 6.95 -21.97
C VAL A 104 5.36 5.98 -22.21
N PRO A 105 5.35 5.22 -23.33
CA PRO A 105 4.26 4.30 -23.60
C PRO A 105 4.20 3.22 -22.52
N GLN A 106 2.99 2.84 -22.12
CA GLN A 106 2.76 1.78 -21.12
C GLN A 106 3.30 0.41 -21.56
N SER A 107 3.43 0.18 -22.86
CA SER A 107 3.97 -1.05 -23.43
C SER A 107 4.66 -0.76 -24.75
N GLY A 108 5.62 -1.61 -25.12
CA GLY A 108 6.37 -1.49 -26.37
C GLY A 108 7.69 -0.75 -26.21
N MET A 109 8.40 -0.63 -27.33
CA MET A 109 9.75 -0.10 -27.39
C MET A 109 9.79 1.40 -27.11
N VAL A 110 10.67 1.80 -26.20
CA VAL A 110 10.93 3.21 -25.88
C VAL A 110 12.26 3.60 -26.51
N LEU A 111 12.23 4.38 -27.59
CA LEU A 111 13.43 4.97 -28.17
C LEU A 111 13.71 6.30 -27.45
N ASN A 112 14.83 6.37 -26.73
CA ASN A 112 15.46 7.61 -26.24
C ASN A 112 14.76 8.37 -25.09
N ALA A 113 13.88 7.76 -24.29
CA ALA A 113 13.40 8.42 -23.08
C ALA A 113 14.47 8.35 -21.96
N PRO A 114 14.70 9.43 -21.20
CA PRO A 114 15.65 9.39 -20.08
C PRO A 114 15.09 8.58 -18.91
N HIS A 115 15.95 7.78 -18.28
CA HIS A 115 15.63 7.07 -17.04
C HIS A 115 15.68 7.99 -15.83
N TRP A 116 14.66 7.93 -14.99
CA TRP A 116 14.57 8.72 -13.76
C TRP A 116 15.05 7.85 -12.61
N ILE A 117 16.36 7.63 -12.59
CA ILE A 117 17.03 6.66 -11.73
C ILE A 117 16.61 6.80 -10.26
N ILE A 118 16.49 8.04 -9.77
CA ILE A 118 16.10 8.31 -8.38
C ILE A 118 14.70 7.75 -8.09
N VAL A 119 13.75 7.89 -9.01
CA VAL A 119 12.36 7.41 -8.84
C VAL A 119 12.31 5.89 -8.97
N GLU A 120 13.00 5.35 -9.98
CA GLU A 120 13.03 3.91 -10.29
C GLU A 120 13.67 3.11 -9.13
N ASP A 121 14.82 3.56 -8.61
CA ASP A 121 15.54 2.86 -7.52
C ASP A 121 14.82 3.03 -6.15
N SER A 122 13.94 4.03 -6.01
CA SER A 122 13.20 4.30 -4.75
C SER A 122 12.05 3.33 -4.50
N PHE A 123 11.65 2.52 -5.49
CA PHE A 123 10.49 1.62 -5.40
C PHE A 123 10.51 0.74 -4.15
N TYR A 124 11.60 0.00 -3.93
CA TYR A 124 11.72 -0.91 -2.77
C TYR A 124 11.69 -0.15 -1.44
N GLY A 125 12.29 1.05 -1.41
CA GLY A 125 12.27 1.93 -0.24
C GLY A 125 10.85 2.37 0.11
N PHE A 126 10.07 2.80 -0.88
CA PHE A 126 8.67 3.16 -0.69
C PHE A 126 7.80 1.98 -0.30
N VAL A 127 8.01 0.79 -0.87
CA VAL A 127 7.29 -0.43 -0.48
C VAL A 127 7.55 -0.74 0.99
N LEU A 128 8.80 -0.70 1.44
CA LEU A 128 9.15 -0.97 2.83
C LEU A 128 8.56 0.10 3.77
N ALA A 129 8.66 1.38 3.40
CA ALA A 129 8.06 2.47 4.16
C ALA A 129 6.53 2.31 4.27
N TYR A 130 5.87 1.94 3.18
CA TYR A 130 4.44 1.64 3.14
C TYR A 130 4.07 0.48 4.09
N CYS A 131 4.81 -0.62 4.05
CA CYS A 131 4.62 -1.76 4.95
C CYS A 131 4.68 -1.34 6.43
N VAL A 132 5.72 -0.57 6.80
CA VAL A 132 5.91 -0.07 8.16
C VAL A 132 4.78 0.89 8.56
N ALA A 133 4.41 1.83 7.68
CA ALA A 133 3.32 2.76 7.93
C ALA A 133 1.98 2.04 8.11
N LEU A 134 1.71 0.99 7.32
CA LEU A 134 0.48 0.20 7.41
C LEU A 134 0.42 -0.55 8.75
N ILE A 135 1.51 -1.20 9.16
CA ILE A 135 1.65 -1.84 10.49
C ILE A 135 1.35 -0.82 11.59
N ILE A 136 2.02 0.34 11.56
CA ILE A 136 1.84 1.39 12.58
C ILE A 136 0.41 1.91 12.57
N GLY A 137 -0.18 2.14 11.39
CA GLY A 137 -1.54 2.62 11.20
C GLY A 137 -2.55 1.68 11.85
N VAL A 138 -2.44 0.38 11.59
CA VAL A 138 -3.33 -0.63 12.17
C VAL A 138 -3.11 -0.78 13.68
N TRP A 139 -1.86 -0.88 14.15
CA TRP A 139 -1.56 -1.03 15.58
C TRP A 139 -1.99 0.18 16.41
N SER A 140 -1.93 1.37 15.82
CA SER A 140 -2.32 2.63 16.47
C SER A 140 -3.80 2.76 16.79
N THR A 141 -4.63 1.93 16.17
CA THR A 141 -6.08 1.97 16.36
C THR A 141 -6.39 1.75 17.83
N LYS A 142 -6.96 2.75 18.48
CA LYS A 142 -7.36 2.68 19.89
C LYS A 142 -8.79 2.14 19.94
N PHE A 143 -9.08 1.35 20.96
CA PHE A 143 -10.43 0.89 21.25
C PHE A 143 -10.87 1.61 22.52
N LYS A 144 -12.00 2.32 22.44
CA LYS A 144 -12.55 3.10 23.56
C LYS A 144 -13.92 2.52 23.91
N THR A 145 -14.19 2.34 25.20
CA THR A 145 -15.48 1.83 25.66
C THR A 145 -16.52 2.95 25.61
N ASP A 146 -17.75 2.66 25.18
CA ASP A 146 -18.83 3.66 25.04
C ASP A 146 -19.12 4.44 26.34
N ARG A 147 -18.74 3.90 27.51
CA ARG A 147 -18.87 4.53 28.82
C ARG A 147 -17.92 5.73 29.04
N GLU A 148 -16.72 5.73 28.46
CA GLU A 148 -15.77 6.85 28.58
C GLU A 148 -16.14 8.03 27.67
N ASN A 149 -16.76 7.77 26.51
CA ASN A 149 -17.14 8.86 25.60
C ASN A 149 -18.22 9.79 26.17
N ASN A 150 -19.06 9.30 27.09
CA ASN A 150 -20.04 10.15 27.78
C ASN A 150 -19.42 11.02 28.88
N LEU A 151 -18.24 10.65 29.39
CA LEU A 151 -17.51 11.42 30.42
C LEU A 151 -16.64 12.53 29.82
N ASP A 152 -16.25 12.44 28.54
CA ASP A 152 -15.51 13.50 27.84
C ASP A 152 -16.41 14.58 27.23
N LEU A 153 -17.74 14.40 27.32
CA LEU A 153 -18.76 15.31 26.79
C LEU A 153 -19.44 16.15 27.89
N GLU A 154 -19.06 15.95 29.15
CA GLU A 154 -19.42 16.80 30.31
C GLU A 154 -18.23 17.70 30.69
#